data_AF-A0A8J6DYZ7-F1
#
_entry.id   AF-A0A8J6DYZ7-F1
#
_cell.length_a   1.000
_cell.length_b   1.000
_cell.length_c   1.000
_cell.angle_alpha   90.00
_cell.angle_beta   90.00
_cell.angle_gamma   90.00
#
_symmetry.space_group_name_H-M   'P 1'
#
loop_
_entity.id
_entity.type
_entity.pdbx_description
1 polymer ?
#
loop_
_entity_poly.entity_id
_entity_poly.type
_entity_poly.pdbx_seq_one_letter_code
_entity_poly.pdbx_strand_id
1 'polypeptide(L)'
;MSSFSFLFAEMLNCFHSRASSSDELEGRLQAAGERLGLKVLELVTYREKANRKNTLESFLSFISNNVWRMLFGRPADGLQRIPADNSYMILESAYHQQIHRGGPAQPGDVHYWHHRWNAPCGRV
;
A
#
# COMPACT_ATOMS: atom_id res chain seq x y z
N MET A 1 -16.14 5.62 -1.73
CA MET A 1 -15.01 4.73 -2.09
C MET A 1 -15.38 3.25 -1.93
N SER A 2 -16.63 2.84 -2.21
CA SER A 2 -17.07 1.46 -1.93
C SER A 2 -17.07 0.58 -3.18
N SER A 3 -17.40 1.13 -4.36
CA SER A 3 -17.40 0.38 -5.62
C SER A 3 -16.00 -0.10 -6.03
N PHE A 4 -14.98 0.77 -5.93
CA PHE A 4 -13.60 0.40 -6.23
C PHE A 4 -13.08 -0.68 -5.27
N SER A 5 -13.37 -0.59 -3.97
CA SER A 5 -12.94 -1.61 -3.01
C SER A 5 -13.57 -2.98 -3.29
N PHE A 6 -14.84 -3.03 -3.68
CA PHE A 6 -15.48 -4.30 -4.07
C PHE A 6 -14.92 -4.86 -5.37
N LEU A 7 -14.71 -4.02 -6.40
CA LEU A 7 -14.08 -4.45 -7.66
C LEU A 7 -12.64 -4.95 -7.45
N PHE A 8 -11.88 -4.25 -6.60
CA PHE A 8 -10.50 -4.61 -6.30
C PHE A 8 -10.44 -5.90 -5.47
N ALA A 9 -11.35 -6.11 -4.51
CA ALA A 9 -11.46 -7.35 -3.76
C ALA A 9 -11.77 -8.55 -4.66
N GLU A 10 -12.69 -8.40 -5.62
CA GLU A 10 -12.99 -9.46 -6.59
C GLU A 10 -11.82 -9.70 -7.56
N MET A 11 -11.10 -8.66 -7.98
CA MET A 11 -9.88 -8.81 -8.77
C MET A 11 -8.81 -9.60 -8.01
N LEU A 12 -8.57 -9.28 -6.74
CA LEU A 12 -7.65 -9.99 -5.87
C LEU A 12 -8.05 -11.46 -5.72
N ASN A 13 -9.33 -11.74 -5.47
CA ASN A 13 -9.85 -13.08 -5.33
C ASN A 13 -9.71 -13.89 -6.65
N CYS A 14 -10.00 -13.25 -7.80
CA CYS A 14 -9.80 -13.84 -9.11
C CYS A 14 -8.32 -14.19 -9.37
N PHE A 15 -7.39 -13.30 -9.04
CA PHE A 15 -5.97 -13.59 -9.21
C PHE A 15 -5.48 -14.65 -8.24
N HIS A 16 -5.93 -14.63 -6.99
CA HIS A 16 -5.57 -15.62 -5.98
C HIS A 16 -6.07 -17.02 -6.36
N SER A 17 -7.32 -17.16 -6.82
CA SER A 17 -7.87 -18.44 -7.28
C SER A 17 -7.14 -19.04 -8.50
N ARG A 18 -6.43 -18.21 -9.26
CA ARG A 18 -5.72 -18.58 -10.49
C ARG A 18 -4.19 -18.57 -10.32
N ALA A 19 -3.70 -18.29 -9.11
CA ALA A 19 -2.29 -18.25 -8.78
C ALA A 19 -1.96 -19.42 -7.86
N SER A 20 -0.80 -20.04 -8.07
CA SER A 20 -0.37 -21.18 -7.26
C SER A 20 0.55 -20.75 -6.11
N SER A 21 1.11 -19.54 -6.19
CA SER A 21 2.03 -18.96 -5.20
C SER A 21 1.74 -17.48 -4.93
N SER A 22 2.21 -16.98 -3.78
CA SER A 22 2.14 -15.55 -3.44
C SER A 22 2.91 -14.70 -4.45
N ASP A 23 4.07 -15.17 -4.90
CA ASP A 23 4.89 -14.46 -5.89
C ASP A 23 4.17 -14.29 -7.23
N GLU A 24 3.41 -15.30 -7.66
CA GLU A 24 2.63 -15.23 -8.90
C GLU A 24 1.45 -14.25 -8.76
N LEU A 25 0.80 -14.24 -7.59
CA LEU A 25 -0.23 -13.25 -7.27
C LEU A 25 0.34 -11.83 -7.28
N GLU A 26 1.48 -11.61 -6.61
CA GLU A 26 2.17 -10.33 -6.59
C GLU A 26 2.56 -9.86 -7.99
N GLY A 27 3.13 -10.75 -8.82
CA GLY A 27 3.49 -10.41 -10.20
C GLY A 27 2.29 -10.00 -11.05
N ARG A 28 1.15 -10.69 -10.92
CA ARG A 28 -0.09 -10.32 -11.63
C ARG A 28 -0.66 -8.98 -11.14
N LEU A 29 -0.64 -8.75 -9.83
CA LEU A 29 -1.06 -7.49 -9.23
C LEU A 29 -0.17 -6.34 -9.65
N GLN A 30 1.15 -6.55 -9.69
CA GLN A 30 2.12 -5.58 -10.16
C GLN A 30 1.86 -5.19 -11.61
N ALA A 31 1.66 -6.16 -12.52
CA ALA A 31 1.38 -5.88 -13.93
C ALA A 31 0.06 -5.13 -14.14
N ALA A 32 -0.99 -5.46 -13.38
CA ALA A 32 -2.25 -4.73 -13.41
C ALA A 32 -2.10 -3.30 -12.85
N GLY A 33 -1.39 -3.17 -11.73
CA GLY A 33 -1.11 -1.91 -11.05
C GLY A 33 -0.22 -0.96 -11.86
N GLU A 34 0.75 -1.48 -12.61
CA GLU A 34 1.65 -0.68 -13.45
C GLU A 34 0.87 0.10 -14.51
N ARG A 35 -0.01 -0.58 -15.25
CA ARG A 35 -0.83 0.04 -16.31
C ARG A 35 -1.77 1.11 -15.77
N LEU A 36 -2.38 0.85 -14.61
CA LEU A 36 -3.27 1.80 -13.95
C LEU A 36 -2.47 2.98 -13.37
N GLY A 37 -1.33 2.70 -12.75
CA GLY A 37 -0.43 3.68 -12.17
C GLY A 37 0.09 4.69 -13.19
N LEU A 38 0.46 4.23 -14.39
CA LEU A 38 0.87 5.11 -15.49
C LEU A 38 -0.26 6.08 -15.89
N LYS A 39 -1.48 5.58 -16.10
CA LYS A 39 -2.63 6.43 -16.45
C LYS A 39 -2.97 7.42 -15.34
N VAL A 40 -2.93 6.98 -14.08
CA VAL A 40 -3.19 7.87 -12.93
C VAL A 40 -2.10 8.94 -12.84
N LEU A 41 -0.84 8.56 -13.00
CA LEU A 41 0.27 9.51 -13.00
C LEU A 41 0.12 10.57 -14.10
N GLU A 42 -0.24 10.17 -15.32
CA GLU A 42 -0.53 11.09 -16.43
C GLU A 42 -1.67 12.05 -16.09
N LEU A 43 -2.80 11.53 -15.62
CA LEU A 43 -3.98 12.33 -15.26
C LEU A 43 -3.69 13.35 -14.15
N VAL A 44 -3.02 12.90 -13.08
CA VAL A 44 -2.67 13.78 -11.94
C VAL A 44 -1.68 14.85 -12.40
N THR A 45 -0.71 14.49 -13.24
CA THR A 45 0.26 15.45 -13.79
C THR A 45 -0.39 16.51 -14.65
N TYR A 46 -1.31 16.09 -15.52
CA TYR A 46 -2.08 17.01 -16.36
C TYR A 46 -2.91 17.97 -15.52
N ARG A 47 -3.58 17.48 -14.48
CA ARG A 47 -4.44 18.29 -13.60
C ARG A 47 -3.67 19.33 -12.79
N GLU A 48 -2.54 18.95 -12.20
CA GLU A 48 -1.77 19.81 -11.31
C GLU A 48 -0.94 20.88 -12.06
N LYS A 49 -0.98 20.92 -13.40
CA LYS A 49 -0.13 21.77 -14.26
C LYS A 49 1.33 21.79 -13.78
N ALA A 50 1.82 20.63 -13.33
CA ALA A 50 2.98 20.56 -12.48
C ALA A 50 4.22 21.12 -13.19
N ASN A 51 4.72 22.27 -12.72
CA ASN A 51 6.02 22.80 -13.12
C ASN A 51 7.10 21.94 -12.46
N ARG A 52 7.39 20.80 -13.08
CA ARG A 52 8.27 19.78 -12.49
C ARG A 52 9.70 20.30 -12.46
N LYS A 53 10.27 20.41 -11.27
CA LYS A 53 11.72 20.39 -11.10
C LYS A 53 12.21 18.99 -11.48
N ASN A 54 13.24 18.90 -12.32
CA ASN A 54 13.78 17.63 -12.85
C ASN A 54 14.64 16.87 -11.81
N THR A 55 14.27 16.93 -10.53
CA THR A 55 14.97 16.24 -9.44
C THR A 55 14.13 15.05 -8.98
N LEU A 56 14.78 13.90 -8.79
CA LEU A 56 14.12 12.66 -8.32
C LEU A 56 13.32 12.87 -7.04
N GLU A 57 13.87 13.61 -6.06
CA GLU A 57 13.19 13.92 -4.80
C GLU A 57 11.89 14.72 -5.02
N SER A 58 11.89 15.67 -5.96
CA SER A 58 10.68 16.43 -6.31
C SER A 58 9.63 15.54 -6.96
N PHE A 59 10.06 14.57 -7.77
CA PHE A 59 9.16 13.61 -8.40
C PHE A 59 8.55 12.62 -7.40
N LEU A 60 9.37 12.07 -6.50
CA LEU A 60 8.91 11.17 -5.43
C LEU A 60 7.97 11.88 -4.46
N SER A 61 8.28 13.13 -4.10
CA SER A 61 7.39 13.98 -3.30
C SER A 61 6.08 14.28 -4.03
N PHE A 62 6.10 14.45 -5.34
CA PHE A 62 4.88 14.61 -6.14
C PHE A 62 4.00 13.35 -6.08
N ILE A 63 4.60 12.16 -6.22
CA ILE A 63 3.88 10.88 -6.13
C ILE A 63 3.27 10.70 -4.74
N SER A 64 4.07 10.86 -3.68
CA SER A 64 3.61 10.64 -2.30
C SER A 64 2.51 11.62 -1.86
N ASN A 65 2.47 12.83 -2.41
CA ASN A 65 1.49 13.85 -2.02
C ASN A 65 0.25 13.89 -2.93
N ASN A 66 0.43 13.78 -4.25
CA ASN A 66 -0.66 14.02 -5.20
C ASN A 66 -1.26 12.71 -5.72
N VAL A 67 -0.41 11.78 -6.15
CA VAL A 67 -0.87 10.47 -6.65
C VAL A 67 -1.48 9.67 -5.51
N TRP A 68 -0.82 9.65 -4.35
CA TRP A 68 -1.33 8.96 -3.15
C TRP A 68 -2.68 9.49 -2.69
N ARG A 69 -2.84 10.83 -2.66
CA ARG A 69 -4.11 11.46 -2.28
C ARG A 69 -5.22 11.14 -3.27
N MET A 70 -4.92 11.05 -4.56
CA MET A 70 -5.90 10.67 -5.58
C MET A 70 -6.37 9.21 -5.41
N LEU A 71 -5.46 8.30 -5.07
CA LEU A 71 -5.75 6.87 -4.94
C LEU A 71 -6.40 6.50 -3.60
N PHE A 72 -5.86 7.03 -2.49
CA PHE A 72 -6.22 6.60 -1.13
C PHE A 72 -6.95 7.68 -0.32
N GLY A 73 -7.13 8.88 -0.88
CA GLY A 73 -7.75 10.01 -0.18
C GLY A 73 -6.86 10.67 0.87
N ARG A 74 -5.62 10.22 1.03
CA ARG A 74 -4.62 10.75 1.98
C ARG A 74 -3.22 10.82 1.34
N PRO A 75 -2.35 11.75 1.74
CA PRO A 75 -0.93 11.67 1.38
C PRO A 75 -0.29 10.43 2.02
N ALA A 76 0.84 9.97 1.45
CA ALA A 76 1.64 8.94 2.10
C ALA A 76 2.23 9.46 3.42
N ASP A 77 2.46 8.57 4.38
CA ASP A 77 2.94 8.96 5.72
C ASP A 77 4.39 9.44 5.72
N GLY A 78 5.22 8.89 4.82
CA GLY A 78 6.61 9.32 4.72
C GLY A 78 7.29 8.89 3.44
N LEU A 79 8.33 9.65 3.08
CA LEU A 79 9.30 9.29 2.05
C LEU A 79 10.67 9.21 2.74
N GLN A 80 11.26 8.02 2.80
CA GLN A 80 12.54 7.80 3.44
C GLN A 80 13.61 7.49 2.39
N ARG A 81 14.75 8.17 2.47
CA ARG A 81 15.94 7.82 1.68
C ARG A 81 16.78 6.81 2.46
N ILE A 82 17.16 5.73 1.80
CA ILE A 82 18.11 4.75 2.33
C ILE A 82 19.52 5.21 1.97
N PRO A 83 20.35 5.60 2.95
CA PRO A 83 21.69 6.15 2.67
C PRO A 83 22.63 5.14 2.03
N ALA A 84 22.42 3.85 2.28
CA ALA A 84 23.31 2.78 1.85
C ALA A 84 23.25 2.50 0.34
N ASP A 85 22.10 2.72 -0.29
CA ASP A 85 21.83 2.26 -1.67
C ASP A 85 21.23 3.37 -2.56
N ASN A 86 21.18 4.62 -2.06
CA ASN A 86 20.48 5.73 -2.72
C ASN A 86 19.04 5.41 -3.15
N SER A 87 18.42 4.41 -2.52
CA SER A 87 17.06 3.99 -2.77
C SER A 87 16.09 4.79 -1.92
N TYR A 88 14.86 4.95 -2.40
CA TYR A 88 13.81 5.69 -1.72
C TYR A 88 12.64 4.76 -1.43
N MET A 89 12.10 4.85 -0.23
CA MET A 89 10.93 4.08 0.21
C MET A 89 9.78 5.02 0.55
N ILE A 90 8.60 4.75 -0.02
CA ILE A 90 7.36 5.37 0.41
C ILE A 90 6.78 4.50 1.53
N LEU A 91 6.52 5.11 2.68
CA LEU A 91 6.05 4.42 3.89
C LEU A 91 4.55 4.64 4.08
N GLU A 92 3.85 3.57 4.44
CA GLU A 92 2.45 3.58 4.88
C GLU A 92 2.41 3.06 6.32
N SER A 93 2.16 3.95 7.27
CA SER A 93 2.13 3.67 8.71
C SER A 93 0.81 3.05 9.19
N ALA A 94 -0.17 2.91 8.30
CA ALA A 94 -1.50 2.38 8.63
C ALA A 94 -1.49 0.94 9.20
N TYR A 95 -0.40 0.19 9.06
CA TYR A 95 -0.23 -1.13 9.68
C TYR A 95 0.63 -1.12 10.96
N HIS A 96 1.32 -0.02 11.29
CA HIS A 96 2.18 0.06 12.48
C HIS A 96 1.42 0.41 13.77
N GLN A 97 0.19 0.94 13.65
CA GLN A 97 -0.64 1.26 14.83
C GLN A 97 -1.45 0.09 15.38
N GLN A 98 -1.44 -1.09 14.74
CA GLN A 98 -2.05 -2.29 15.32
C GLN A 98 -1.15 -2.99 16.36
N ILE A 99 0.17 -2.73 16.38
CA ILE A 99 1.06 -3.29 17.41
C ILE A 99 0.97 -2.49 18.74
N HIS A 100 0.73 -1.18 18.67
CA HIS A 100 0.75 -0.32 19.87
C HIS A 100 -0.61 -0.08 20.56
N ARG A 101 -1.70 -0.71 20.11
CA ARG A 101 -3.00 -0.67 20.81
C ARG A 101 -3.18 -1.73 21.90
N GLY A 102 -2.10 -2.41 22.30
CA GLY A 102 -2.09 -3.43 23.33
C GLY A 102 -1.43 -3.00 24.64
N GLY A 103 -1.79 -1.85 25.21
CA GLY A 103 -1.41 -1.43 26.58
C GLY A 103 0.11 -1.31 26.87
N PRO A 104 0.50 -0.78 28.04
CA PRO A 104 1.91 -0.75 28.42
C PRO A 104 2.39 -2.18 28.71
N ALA A 105 3.41 -2.62 27.97
CA ALA A 105 4.06 -3.91 28.17
C ALA A 105 4.63 -4.02 29.58
N GLN A 106 4.16 -4.99 30.37
CA GLN A 106 4.82 -5.39 31.60
C GLN A 106 6.03 -6.28 31.24
N PRO A 107 7.21 -6.09 31.87
CA PRO A 107 8.41 -6.81 31.52
C PRO A 107 8.34 -8.23 32.11
N GLY A 108 7.92 -9.22 31.31
CA GLY A 108 7.91 -10.62 31.75
C GLY A 108 7.31 -11.63 30.78
N ASP A 109 6.42 -11.23 29.86
CA ASP A 109 5.70 -12.19 29.02
C ASP A 109 6.43 -12.51 27.71
N VAL A 110 7.39 -13.43 27.78
CA VAL A 110 7.83 -14.23 26.62
C VAL A 110 6.76 -15.28 26.31
N HIS A 111 5.65 -14.84 25.71
CA HIS A 111 4.66 -15.74 25.13
C HIS A 111 4.66 -15.57 23.61
N TYR A 112 5.22 -16.57 22.92
CA TYR A 112 5.20 -16.72 21.48
C TYR A 112 3.75 -16.64 20.96
N TRP A 113 3.50 -15.72 20.02
CA TRP A 113 2.22 -15.60 19.33
C TRP A 113 1.98 -16.81 18.43
N HIS A 114 1.31 -17.84 18.96
CA HIS A 114 0.60 -18.81 18.11
C HIS A 114 -0.63 -18.10 17.53
N HIS A 115 -0.55 -17.72 16.25
CA HIS A 115 -1.67 -17.18 15.48
C HIS A 115 -2.80 -18.22 15.39
N ARG A 116 -3.76 -18.16 16.33
CA ARG A 116 -5.06 -18.81 16.21
C ARG A 116 -5.94 -17.92 15.33
N TRP A 117 -5.98 -18.21 14.03
CA TRP A 117 -7.07 -17.75 13.16
C TRP A 117 -8.36 -18.46 13.59
N ASN A 118 -9.25 -17.74 14.27
CA ASN A 118 -10.66 -18.12 14.42
C ASN A 118 -11.50 -16.92 14.04
N ALA A 119 -11.92 -16.87 12.78
CA ALA A 119 -13.08 -16.07 12.39
C ALA A 119 -14.35 -16.86 12.77
N PRO A 120 -15.35 -16.25 13.43
CA PRO A 120 -16.66 -16.85 13.50
C PRO A 120 -17.30 -16.70 12.11
N CYS A 121 -17.23 -17.77 11.30
CA CYS A 121 -18.16 -17.95 10.20
C CYS A 121 -19.55 -18.20 10.80
N GLY A 122 -20.28 -17.12 11.08
CA GLY A 122 -21.73 -17.16 11.28
C GLY A 122 -22.38 -17.61 9.97
N ARG A 123 -23.02 -18.78 10.01
CA ARG A 123 -23.67 -19.48 8.92
C ARG A 123 -25.19 -19.42 9.16
N VAL A 124 -25.94 -19.15 8.09
CA VAL A 124 -27.41 -19.26 7.88
C VAL A 124 -28.30 -18.33 8.70
#